data_AF-A0A067REJ9-F1
#
_entry.id   AF-A0A067REJ9-F1
#
_cell.length_a   1.000
_cell.length_b   1.000
_cell.length_c   1.000
_cell.angle_alpha   90.00
_cell.angle_beta   90.00
_cell.angle_gamma   90.00
#
_symmetry.space_group_name_H-M   'P 1'
#
loop_
_entity.id
_entity.type
_entity.pdbx_description
1 polymer ?
#
loop_
_entity_poly.entity_id
_entity_poly.type
_entity_poly.pdbx_seq_one_letter_code
_entity_poly.pdbx_strand_id
1 'polypeptide(L)'
;MGKLKGTKRKLKDITKAEEDSSDNEVPMRARFSDEPIPKKIKWINKQRVLVFASRGISHRDRHLMQDLRTLMPHSKPESKMERKDDLFVINEMCEMKNCNKCILFEGRLKRDLYMWITNIPDGPSAKFLVENVYTMAELKFTGNCLKGSRPVLSFDENFTTKPHYNLLKELFVQIFGTPYHHPKSQPFTDHVITFSVLDNRIWFRNFQILSEDGALAEIGPRFVLNPIKIFDGSFRGQTIWENPRYVSPAVYRRQVRKFAANRYENRLEKKVAYEESRPKESYNLNPVDEIFSGDTMEKASEIHTQVTERKIKEIETPVSKNSPVKLKKKHSRKLQERNKQNEKQKKTGKKQKQKKTLKQHKKIKKWKGTNKRGKVLLS
;
A
#
# COMPACT_ATOMS: atom_id res chain seq x y z
N MET A 1 61.35 -58.88 -48.25
CA MET A 1 60.01 -59.19 -47.69
C MET A 1 60.04 -60.66 -47.24
N GLY A 2 59.72 -61.09 -46.02
CA GLY A 2 59.29 -60.39 -44.82
C GLY A 2 59.47 -61.26 -43.55
N LYS A 3 59.67 -60.55 -42.44
CA LYS A 3 59.21 -60.75 -41.05
C LYS A 3 59.44 -62.10 -40.34
N LEU A 4 60.40 -62.07 -39.41
CA LEU A 4 60.56 -62.98 -38.28
C LEU A 4 59.81 -62.48 -37.02
N LYS A 5 59.06 -63.41 -36.42
CA LYS A 5 58.79 -63.71 -35.00
C LYS A 5 58.73 -62.56 -33.97
N GLY A 6 57.61 -62.55 -33.22
CA GLY A 6 57.49 -61.92 -31.90
C GLY A 6 56.53 -62.71 -31.00
N THR A 7 57.08 -63.36 -29.98
CA THR A 7 56.44 -64.22 -28.99
C THR A 7 55.75 -63.43 -27.86
N LYS A 8 54.73 -64.03 -27.25
CA LYS A 8 53.95 -63.56 -26.11
C LYS A 8 54.81 -63.33 -24.85
N ARG A 9 54.54 -62.25 -24.10
CA ARG A 9 54.68 -62.22 -22.62
C ARG A 9 53.49 -61.47 -22.00
N LYS A 10 52.86 -62.11 -21.01
CA LYS A 10 51.91 -61.51 -20.06
C LYS A 10 52.69 -61.02 -18.83
N LEU A 11 52.27 -59.92 -18.22
CA LEU A 11 52.55 -59.64 -16.80
C LEU A 11 51.38 -58.84 -16.19
N LYS A 12 51.07 -59.19 -14.94
CA LYS A 12 49.92 -58.79 -14.12
C LYS A 12 50.21 -57.52 -13.31
N ASP A 13 49.11 -56.91 -12.89
CA ASP A 13 48.84 -55.83 -11.91
C ASP A 13 49.85 -55.62 -10.76
N ILE A 14 49.91 -54.37 -10.25
CA ILE A 14 49.72 -53.99 -8.82
C ILE A 14 49.92 -52.45 -8.61
N THR A 15 48.81 -51.78 -8.23
CA THR A 15 48.60 -50.65 -7.28
C THR A 15 49.58 -49.45 -7.16
N LYS A 16 49.07 -48.21 -7.28
CA LYS A 16 48.77 -47.26 -6.17
C LYS A 16 48.42 -45.84 -6.71
N ALA A 17 47.48 -45.18 -6.03
CA ALA A 17 47.11 -43.77 -6.11
C ALA A 17 48.32 -42.86 -5.73
N GLU A 18 48.43 -41.56 -6.06
CA GLU A 18 47.49 -40.44 -5.96
C GLU A 18 47.87 -39.27 -6.91
N GLU A 19 46.82 -38.56 -7.33
CA GLU A 19 46.68 -37.13 -7.65
C GLU A 19 47.75 -36.36 -8.44
N ASP A 20 47.38 -35.90 -9.64
CA ASP A 20 47.65 -34.52 -10.04
C ASP A 20 46.56 -34.00 -10.99
N SER A 21 46.11 -32.80 -10.67
CA SER A 21 45.04 -32.02 -11.29
C SER A 21 45.39 -31.54 -12.70
N SER A 22 44.60 -31.95 -13.68
CA SER A 22 44.45 -31.21 -14.93
C SER A 22 43.02 -31.38 -15.42
N ASP A 23 42.25 -30.29 -15.40
CA ASP A 23 40.95 -30.15 -16.07
C ASP A 23 41.17 -30.32 -17.59
N ASN A 24 41.20 -31.56 -18.04
CA ASN A 24 40.99 -31.90 -19.44
C ASN A 24 39.49 -32.07 -19.62
N GLU A 25 38.84 -31.07 -20.23
CA GLU A 25 37.49 -31.22 -20.78
C GLU A 25 37.51 -32.30 -21.86
N VAL A 26 37.34 -33.56 -21.46
CA VAL A 26 37.14 -34.67 -22.39
C VAL A 26 35.77 -34.46 -23.07
N PRO A 27 35.69 -34.43 -24.41
CA PRO A 27 34.41 -34.34 -25.08
C PRO A 27 33.52 -35.51 -24.65
N MET A 28 32.25 -35.21 -24.35
CA MET A 28 31.26 -36.22 -23.96
C MET A 28 31.33 -37.41 -24.93
N ARG A 29 31.48 -38.63 -24.38
CA ARG A 29 31.46 -39.87 -25.17
C ARG A 29 30.26 -39.86 -26.12
N ALA A 30 30.52 -40.07 -27.41
CA ALA A 30 29.50 -40.26 -28.41
C ALA A 30 28.54 -41.36 -27.92
N ARG A 31 27.27 -40.99 -27.72
CA ARG A 31 26.25 -41.95 -27.32
C ARG A 31 26.04 -42.94 -28.45
N PHE A 32 25.94 -44.22 -28.14
CA PHE A 32 25.38 -45.20 -29.07
C PHE A 32 23.92 -44.84 -29.32
N SER A 33 23.51 -44.83 -30.59
CA SER A 33 22.19 -44.40 -31.06
C SER A 33 21.01 -45.18 -30.46
N ASP A 34 21.27 -46.39 -29.94
CA ASP A 34 20.25 -47.30 -29.39
C ASP A 34 20.04 -47.17 -27.88
N GLU A 35 20.80 -46.33 -27.18
CA GLU A 35 20.51 -46.06 -25.76
C GLU A 35 19.27 -45.17 -25.65
N PRO A 36 18.18 -45.62 -24.99
CA PRO A 36 17.03 -44.76 -24.77
C PRO A 36 17.47 -43.54 -23.96
N ILE A 37 17.32 -42.35 -24.54
CA ILE A 37 17.65 -41.08 -23.89
C ILE A 37 17.03 -41.11 -22.48
N PRO A 38 17.81 -40.97 -21.40
CA PRO A 38 17.23 -40.94 -20.06
C PRO A 38 16.26 -39.76 -20.02
N LYS A 39 14.96 -40.06 -19.97
CA LYS A 39 13.91 -39.04 -19.79
C LYS A 39 14.19 -38.41 -18.44
N LYS A 40 14.86 -37.26 -18.43
CA LYS A 40 15.08 -36.49 -17.21
C LYS A 40 13.70 -36.02 -16.73
N ILE A 41 13.08 -36.79 -15.84
CA ILE A 41 11.90 -36.37 -15.07
C ILE A 41 12.40 -35.36 -14.02
N LYS A 42 12.91 -34.21 -14.45
CA LYS A 42 13.49 -33.20 -13.55
C LYS A 42 12.54 -32.04 -13.27
N TRP A 43 11.24 -32.23 -13.46
CA TRP A 43 10.24 -31.29 -12.93
C TRP A 43 9.98 -31.59 -11.45
N ILE A 44 10.89 -31.13 -10.59
CA ILE A 44 10.87 -31.36 -9.14
C ILE A 44 9.84 -30.44 -8.48
N ASN A 45 9.86 -29.15 -8.81
CA ASN A 45 8.96 -28.16 -8.23
C ASN A 45 7.66 -28.03 -9.05
N LYS A 46 6.63 -28.80 -8.69
CA LYS A 46 5.32 -28.78 -9.38
C LYS A 46 4.42 -27.65 -8.89
N GLN A 47 4.86 -26.40 -9.10
CA GLN A 47 4.04 -25.22 -8.86
C GLN A 47 3.00 -25.02 -9.95
N ARG A 48 1.78 -24.72 -9.54
CA ARG A 48 0.64 -24.39 -10.40
C ARG A 48 -0.15 -23.27 -9.74
N VAL A 49 -0.42 -22.21 -10.50
CA VAL A 49 -1.08 -21.01 -10.00
C VAL A 49 -2.46 -20.89 -10.65
N LEU A 50 -3.52 -20.85 -9.85
CA LEU A 50 -4.84 -20.51 -10.33
C LEU A 50 -4.94 -18.99 -10.49
N VAL A 51 -5.31 -18.49 -11.67
CA VAL A 51 -5.47 -17.04 -11.90
C VAL A 51 -6.87 -16.76 -12.39
N PHE A 52 -7.68 -16.10 -11.57
CA PHE A 52 -9.06 -15.78 -11.92
C PHE A 52 -9.58 -14.55 -11.20
N ALA A 53 -10.84 -14.20 -11.48
CA ALA A 53 -11.45 -12.97 -10.99
C ALA A 53 -12.86 -13.20 -10.46
N SER A 54 -13.30 -12.34 -9.56
CA SER A 54 -14.71 -12.22 -9.23
C SER A 54 -15.45 -11.41 -10.30
N ARG A 55 -16.78 -11.57 -10.36
CA ARG A 55 -17.62 -10.70 -11.18
C ARG A 55 -17.42 -9.24 -10.75
N GLY A 56 -17.33 -8.32 -11.72
CA GLY A 56 -17.20 -6.89 -11.42
C GLY A 56 -15.89 -6.20 -11.76
N ILE A 57 -14.95 -6.92 -12.34
CA ILE A 57 -13.69 -6.35 -12.81
C ILE A 57 -13.88 -5.43 -14.02
N SER A 58 -13.06 -4.37 -14.11
CA SER A 58 -13.05 -3.44 -15.23
C SER A 58 -12.54 -4.10 -16.52
N HIS A 59 -12.63 -3.40 -17.63
CA HIS A 59 -12.03 -3.84 -18.90
C HIS A 59 -10.50 -3.92 -18.79
N ARG A 60 -9.88 -2.89 -18.20
CA ARG A 60 -8.43 -2.84 -17.98
C ARG A 60 -7.93 -4.01 -17.13
N ASP A 61 -8.64 -4.31 -16.05
CA ASP A 61 -8.30 -5.38 -15.11
C ASP A 61 -8.39 -6.77 -15.77
N ARG A 62 -9.27 -6.95 -16.77
CA ARG A 62 -9.34 -8.20 -17.54
C ARG A 62 -8.10 -8.42 -18.39
N HIS A 63 -7.61 -7.35 -19.03
CA HIS A 63 -6.35 -7.39 -19.78
C HIS A 63 -5.19 -7.66 -18.85
N LEU A 64 -5.09 -6.98 -17.69
CA LEU A 64 -4.07 -7.29 -16.70
C LEU A 64 -4.08 -8.77 -16.25
N MET A 65 -5.27 -9.33 -16.00
CA MET A 65 -5.40 -10.76 -15.66
C MET A 65 -4.91 -11.66 -16.80
N GLN A 66 -5.20 -11.30 -18.05
CA GLN A 66 -4.76 -12.05 -19.22
C GLN A 66 -3.25 -11.91 -19.47
N ASP A 67 -2.68 -10.75 -19.20
CA ASP A 67 -1.24 -10.48 -19.28
C ASP A 67 -0.50 -11.37 -18.27
N LEU A 68 -0.95 -11.44 -17.02
CA LEU A 68 -0.36 -12.34 -16.01
C LEU A 68 -0.47 -13.82 -16.39
N ARG A 69 -1.59 -14.24 -17.00
CA ARG A 69 -1.75 -15.62 -17.51
C ARG A 69 -0.79 -15.93 -18.66
N THR A 70 -0.50 -14.94 -19.48
CA THR A 70 0.42 -15.07 -20.62
C THR A 70 1.86 -15.12 -20.17
N LEU A 71 2.22 -14.32 -19.15
CA LEU A 71 3.54 -14.27 -18.54
C LEU A 71 3.89 -15.58 -17.81
N MET A 72 2.93 -16.18 -17.09
CA MET A 72 3.14 -17.38 -16.29
C MET A 72 2.66 -18.66 -16.99
N PRO A 73 3.55 -19.53 -17.51
CA PRO A 73 3.20 -20.78 -18.20
C PRO A 73 2.52 -21.81 -17.30
N HIS A 74 2.78 -21.77 -15.99
CA HIS A 74 2.18 -22.63 -14.96
C HIS A 74 0.85 -22.07 -14.42
N SER A 75 0.33 -21.00 -15.02
CA SER A 75 -0.98 -20.47 -14.69
C SER A 75 -2.11 -21.32 -15.29
N LYS A 76 -3.21 -21.46 -14.53
CA LYS A 76 -4.45 -22.08 -14.99
C LYS A 76 -5.59 -21.07 -14.92
N PRO A 77 -6.37 -20.89 -16.00
CA PRO A 77 -7.55 -20.04 -15.97
C PRO A 77 -8.71 -20.75 -15.28
N GLU A 78 -9.57 -19.96 -14.63
CA GLU A 78 -10.86 -20.39 -14.08
C GLU A 78 -11.97 -19.43 -14.53
N SER A 79 -13.20 -19.93 -14.48
CA SER A 79 -14.41 -19.13 -14.61
C SER A 79 -14.50 -18.07 -13.49
N LYS A 80 -15.32 -17.04 -13.70
CA LYS A 80 -15.44 -15.94 -12.72
C LYS A 80 -16.35 -16.37 -11.57
N MET A 81 -15.87 -16.19 -10.34
CA MET A 81 -16.61 -16.42 -9.11
C MET A 81 -17.71 -15.37 -8.90
N GLU A 82 -18.83 -15.76 -8.29
CA GLU A 82 -19.86 -14.82 -7.86
C GLU A 82 -19.43 -14.04 -6.60
N ARG A 83 -19.89 -12.80 -6.47
CA ARG A 83 -19.52 -11.98 -5.30
C ARG A 83 -20.16 -12.42 -3.99
N LYS A 84 -21.22 -13.23 -4.07
CA LYS A 84 -21.98 -13.70 -2.91
C LYS A 84 -21.33 -14.90 -2.24
N ASP A 85 -20.52 -15.64 -3.00
CA ASP A 85 -19.91 -16.87 -2.54
C ASP A 85 -18.80 -16.56 -1.54
N ASP A 86 -18.61 -17.46 -0.58
CA ASP A 86 -17.54 -17.35 0.39
C ASP A 86 -16.18 -17.59 -0.28
N LEU A 87 -15.17 -16.83 0.15
CA LEU A 87 -13.80 -16.98 -0.37
C LEU A 87 -13.19 -18.36 -0.06
N PHE A 88 -13.80 -19.14 0.82
CA PHE A 88 -13.37 -20.50 1.13
C PHE A 88 -13.55 -21.46 -0.04
N VAL A 89 -14.58 -21.26 -0.88
CA VAL A 89 -14.86 -22.07 -2.07
C VAL A 89 -13.67 -22.11 -3.03
N ILE A 90 -12.82 -21.08 -2.99
CA ILE A 90 -11.62 -20.98 -3.83
C ILE A 90 -10.62 -22.11 -3.52
N ASN A 91 -10.55 -22.58 -2.28
CA ASN A 91 -9.67 -23.70 -1.92
C ASN A 91 -10.11 -24.98 -2.64
N GLU A 92 -11.42 -25.26 -2.68
CA GLU A 92 -12.00 -26.40 -3.39
C GLU A 92 -11.77 -26.28 -4.91
N MET A 93 -11.93 -25.08 -5.47
CA MET A 93 -11.62 -24.83 -6.89
C MET A 93 -10.15 -25.12 -7.21
N CYS A 94 -9.24 -24.77 -6.30
CA CYS A 94 -7.83 -25.03 -6.46
C CYS A 94 -7.49 -26.52 -6.30
N GLU A 95 -8.17 -27.24 -5.41
CA GLU A 95 -8.03 -28.68 -5.26
C GLU A 95 -8.50 -29.43 -6.51
N MET A 96 -9.69 -29.09 -7.04
CA MET A 96 -10.21 -29.66 -8.29
C MET A 96 -9.25 -29.46 -9.47
N LYS A 97 -8.59 -28.29 -9.55
CA LYS A 97 -7.60 -27.99 -10.59
C LYS A 97 -6.17 -28.37 -10.23
N ASN A 98 -5.95 -28.94 -9.05
CA ASN A 98 -4.65 -29.31 -8.50
C ASN A 98 -3.65 -28.15 -8.63
N CYS A 99 -4.03 -27.00 -8.07
CA CYS A 99 -3.27 -25.76 -7.99
C CYS A 99 -2.84 -25.51 -6.54
N ASN A 100 -1.55 -25.21 -6.35
CA ASN A 100 -0.98 -25.01 -5.02
C ASN A 100 -1.06 -23.52 -4.61
N LYS A 101 -1.22 -22.64 -5.59
CA LYS A 101 -1.21 -21.17 -5.40
C LYS A 101 -2.40 -20.56 -6.12
N CYS A 102 -2.84 -19.41 -5.65
CA CYS A 102 -3.94 -18.69 -6.28
C CYS A 102 -3.72 -17.18 -6.28
N ILE A 103 -4.08 -16.56 -7.40
CA ILE A 103 -4.26 -15.13 -7.58
C ILE A 103 -5.74 -14.87 -7.89
N LEU A 104 -6.42 -14.17 -6.99
CA LEU A 104 -7.81 -13.74 -7.18
C LEU A 104 -7.85 -12.23 -7.40
N PHE A 105 -8.46 -11.81 -8.49
CA PHE A 105 -8.82 -10.42 -8.76
C PHE A 105 -10.24 -10.13 -8.25
N GLU A 106 -10.34 -9.37 -7.17
CA GLU A 106 -11.62 -8.93 -6.58
C GLU A 106 -11.96 -7.52 -7.07
N GLY A 107 -12.91 -7.43 -8.02
CA GLY A 107 -13.38 -6.15 -8.57
C GLY A 107 -14.55 -5.55 -7.78
N ARG A 108 -14.35 -4.34 -7.22
CA ARG A 108 -15.41 -3.58 -6.54
C ARG A 108 -15.85 -2.38 -7.35
N LEU A 109 -17.17 -2.24 -7.53
CA LEU A 109 -17.81 -1.13 -8.25
C LEU A 109 -17.24 -0.86 -9.67
N LYS A 110 -16.62 -1.87 -10.31
CA LYS A 110 -15.91 -1.75 -11.61
C LYS A 110 -14.84 -0.65 -11.63
N ARG A 111 -14.32 -0.25 -10.47
CA ARG A 111 -13.36 0.86 -10.31
C ARG A 111 -12.17 0.49 -9.45
N ASP A 112 -12.42 -0.13 -8.29
CA ASP A 112 -11.37 -0.51 -7.36
C ASP A 112 -11.03 -1.98 -7.59
N LEU A 113 -9.74 -2.28 -7.75
CA LEU A 113 -9.22 -3.63 -7.94
C LEU A 113 -8.46 -4.06 -6.69
N TYR A 114 -8.90 -5.16 -6.10
CA TYR A 114 -8.15 -5.84 -5.05
C TYR A 114 -7.57 -7.11 -5.63
N MET A 115 -6.38 -7.46 -5.19
CA MET A 115 -5.74 -8.72 -5.56
C MET A 115 -5.43 -9.49 -4.29
N TRP A 116 -5.84 -10.75 -4.28
CA TRP A 116 -5.45 -11.71 -3.26
C TRP A 116 -4.41 -12.62 -3.86
N ILE A 117 -3.36 -12.86 -3.10
CA ILE A 117 -2.32 -13.80 -3.45
C ILE A 117 -2.19 -14.77 -2.28
N THR A 118 -2.34 -16.06 -2.53
CA THR A 118 -2.39 -17.07 -1.48
C THR A 118 -1.63 -18.34 -1.86
N ASN A 119 -1.17 -19.02 -0.81
CA ASN A 119 -0.80 -20.42 -0.86
C ASN A 119 -1.94 -21.30 -0.32
N ILE A 120 -2.22 -22.40 -0.99
CA ILE A 120 -3.34 -23.29 -0.71
C ILE A 120 -2.80 -24.67 -0.33
N PRO A 121 -3.40 -25.38 0.65
CA PRO A 121 -4.58 -25.00 1.45
C PRO A 121 -4.26 -24.22 2.74
N ASP A 122 -3.02 -24.27 3.20
CA ASP A 122 -2.67 -23.85 4.56
C ASP A 122 -2.54 -22.32 4.72
N GLY A 123 -2.32 -21.57 3.64
CA GLY A 123 -1.94 -20.15 3.69
C GLY A 123 -0.42 -19.96 3.54
N PRO A 124 0.10 -18.73 3.64
CA PRO A 124 -0.58 -17.49 4.01
C PRO A 124 -1.33 -16.83 2.84
N SER A 125 -2.23 -15.90 3.18
CA SER A 125 -2.96 -15.06 2.22
C SER A 125 -2.62 -13.59 2.38
N ALA A 126 -2.26 -12.92 1.30
CA ALA A 126 -2.01 -11.48 1.29
C ALA A 126 -3.04 -10.76 0.42
N LYS A 127 -3.64 -9.70 0.98
CA LYS A 127 -4.59 -8.83 0.26
C LYS A 127 -3.92 -7.51 -0.10
N PHE A 128 -4.02 -7.13 -1.36
CA PHE A 128 -3.48 -5.89 -1.92
C PHE A 128 -4.59 -5.07 -2.56
N LEU A 129 -4.45 -3.74 -2.50
CA LEU A 129 -5.12 -2.84 -3.42
C LEU A 129 -4.18 -2.63 -4.61
N VAL A 130 -4.69 -2.84 -5.82
CA VAL A 130 -3.93 -2.62 -7.05
C VAL A 130 -4.19 -1.19 -7.54
N GLU A 131 -3.13 -0.42 -7.70
CA GLU A 131 -3.15 0.96 -8.17
C GLU A 131 -2.27 1.10 -9.43
N ASN A 132 -2.49 2.16 -10.22
CA ASN A 132 -1.67 2.51 -11.38
C ASN A 132 -1.43 1.35 -12.37
N VAL A 133 -2.51 0.67 -12.76
CA VAL A 133 -2.46 -0.45 -13.71
C VAL A 133 -2.23 0.07 -15.13
N TYR A 134 -1.19 -0.44 -15.76
CA TYR A 134 -0.89 -0.32 -17.17
C TYR A 134 -0.69 -1.71 -17.78
N THR A 135 -1.40 -2.02 -18.85
CA THR A 135 -1.42 -3.36 -19.47
C THR A 135 -0.33 -3.50 -20.54
N MET A 136 0.02 -4.72 -20.94
CA MET A 136 1.01 -4.97 -22.01
C MET A 136 0.61 -4.31 -23.34
N ALA A 137 -0.70 -4.19 -23.62
CA ALA A 137 -1.22 -3.60 -24.86
C ALA A 137 -1.10 -2.06 -24.95
N GLU A 138 -0.44 -1.41 -23.98
CA GLU A 138 -0.27 0.04 -24.02
C GLU A 138 0.93 0.47 -24.88
N LEU A 139 0.72 1.49 -25.71
CA LEU A 139 1.68 1.96 -26.72
C LEU A 139 3.06 2.37 -26.17
N LYS A 140 3.17 2.65 -24.87
CA LYS A 140 4.42 3.12 -24.25
C LYS A 140 5.44 2.00 -24.04
N PHE A 141 5.01 0.75 -24.04
CA PHE A 141 5.89 -0.39 -23.84
C PHE A 141 6.39 -0.89 -25.19
N THR A 142 7.70 -0.77 -25.40
CA THR A 142 8.38 -1.13 -26.65
C THR A 142 9.03 -2.51 -26.60
N GLY A 143 9.16 -3.11 -25.41
CA GLY A 143 9.74 -4.43 -25.21
C GLY A 143 8.76 -5.56 -25.55
N ASN A 144 9.30 -6.72 -25.90
CA ASN A 144 8.58 -7.98 -26.09
C ASN A 144 9.28 -9.10 -25.31
N CYS A 145 8.60 -10.21 -25.02
CA CYS A 145 9.29 -11.41 -24.51
C CYS A 145 8.66 -12.70 -25.00
N LEU A 146 9.47 -13.77 -25.04
CA LEU A 146 9.03 -15.11 -25.33
C LEU A 146 7.99 -15.56 -24.31
N LYS A 147 6.81 -15.95 -24.80
CA LYS A 147 5.74 -16.50 -23.97
C LYS A 147 6.21 -17.78 -23.28
N GLY A 148 6.10 -17.80 -21.96
CA GLY A 148 6.53 -18.95 -21.15
C GLY A 148 8.04 -19.03 -20.93
N SER A 149 8.81 -18.00 -21.31
CA SER A 149 10.20 -17.87 -20.84
C SER A 149 10.25 -17.75 -19.31
N ARG A 150 11.40 -18.09 -18.74
CA ARG A 150 11.58 -18.08 -17.29
C ARG A 150 12.01 -16.68 -16.87
N PRO A 151 11.26 -15.97 -16.00
CA PRO A 151 11.66 -14.66 -15.54
C PRO A 151 12.82 -14.75 -14.56
N VAL A 152 13.72 -13.78 -14.63
CA VAL A 152 14.57 -13.44 -13.49
C VAL A 152 13.74 -12.56 -12.55
N LEU A 153 13.70 -12.91 -11.26
CA LEU A 153 13.01 -12.10 -10.26
C LEU A 153 14.03 -11.22 -9.54
N SER A 154 13.87 -9.91 -9.67
CA SER A 154 14.67 -8.92 -8.97
C SER A 154 13.86 -8.31 -7.82
N PHE A 155 14.44 -8.31 -6.62
CA PHE A 155 13.82 -7.75 -5.42
C PHE A 155 14.71 -6.66 -4.84
N ASP A 156 14.07 -5.57 -4.45
CA ASP A 156 14.69 -4.50 -3.67
C ASP A 156 15.13 -4.99 -2.27
N GLU A 157 16.18 -4.39 -1.72
CA GLU A 157 16.77 -4.74 -0.42
C GLU A 157 15.77 -4.56 0.73
N ASN A 158 14.84 -3.62 0.57
CA ASN A 158 13.74 -3.37 1.50
C ASN A 158 12.89 -4.61 1.82
N PHE A 159 12.88 -5.61 0.93
CA PHE A 159 12.17 -6.87 1.19
C PHE A 159 12.82 -7.71 2.29
N THR A 160 14.13 -7.56 2.52
CA THR A 160 14.86 -8.28 3.56
C THR A 160 14.72 -7.57 4.91
N THR A 161 14.59 -6.24 4.92
CA THR A 161 14.60 -5.41 6.14
C THR A 161 13.39 -5.64 7.05
N LYS A 162 12.18 -5.84 6.49
CA LYS A 162 10.95 -6.00 7.30
C LYS A 162 10.39 -7.42 7.16
N PRO A 163 9.92 -8.05 8.25
CA PRO A 163 9.47 -9.44 8.23
C PRO A 163 8.24 -9.68 7.34
N HIS A 164 7.31 -8.72 7.30
CA HIS A 164 6.14 -8.84 6.41
C HIS A 164 6.53 -8.78 4.94
N TYR A 165 7.55 -7.98 4.57
CA TYR A 165 8.04 -8.00 3.19
C TYR A 165 8.83 -9.27 2.89
N ASN A 166 9.59 -9.82 3.84
CA ASN A 166 10.28 -11.09 3.64
C ASN A 166 9.29 -12.23 3.32
N LEU A 167 8.17 -12.29 4.06
CA LEU A 167 7.08 -13.23 3.78
C LEU A 167 6.47 -13.00 2.38
N LEU A 168 6.27 -11.75 1.99
CA LEU A 168 5.76 -11.41 0.66
C LEU A 168 6.76 -11.75 -0.45
N LYS A 169 8.07 -11.59 -0.21
CA LYS A 169 9.14 -11.97 -1.14
C LYS A 169 9.06 -13.46 -1.44
N GLU A 170 9.03 -14.30 -0.41
CA GLU A 170 8.89 -15.76 -0.58
C GLU A 170 7.61 -16.14 -1.32
N LEU A 171 6.49 -15.51 -0.98
CA LEU A 171 5.22 -15.74 -1.65
C LEU A 171 5.23 -15.30 -3.12
N PHE A 172 5.91 -14.20 -3.47
CA PHE A 172 6.08 -13.78 -4.87
C PHE A 172 7.05 -14.66 -5.64
N VAL A 173 8.14 -15.11 -5.04
CA VAL A 173 9.08 -16.07 -5.64
C VAL A 173 8.35 -17.32 -6.09
N GLN A 174 7.50 -17.89 -5.22
CA GLN A 174 6.76 -19.11 -5.52
C GLN A 174 5.66 -18.96 -6.57
N ILE A 175 5.22 -17.74 -6.86
CA ILE A 175 4.06 -17.49 -7.72
C ILE A 175 4.49 -16.99 -9.09
N PHE A 176 5.33 -15.96 -9.12
CA PHE A 176 5.86 -15.39 -10.35
C PHE A 176 7.06 -16.18 -10.88
N GLY A 177 7.74 -16.96 -10.02
CA GLY A 177 8.78 -17.88 -10.45
C GLY A 177 8.19 -19.04 -11.25
N THR A 178 8.75 -19.29 -12.43
CA THR A 178 8.36 -20.43 -13.25
C THR A 178 9.20 -21.65 -12.88
N PRO A 179 8.57 -22.81 -12.60
CA PRO A 179 9.32 -23.98 -12.17
C PRO A 179 10.21 -24.51 -13.30
N TYR A 180 11.39 -25.00 -12.93
CA TYR A 180 12.35 -25.54 -13.88
C TYR A 180 11.77 -26.78 -14.59
N HIS A 181 11.95 -26.84 -15.91
CA HIS A 181 11.39 -27.89 -16.77
C HIS A 181 9.86 -28.03 -16.72
N HIS A 182 9.13 -26.92 -16.53
CA HIS A 182 7.69 -26.93 -16.75
C HIS A 182 7.40 -27.30 -18.22
N PRO A 183 6.38 -28.14 -18.53
CA PRO A 183 6.12 -28.58 -19.91
C PRO A 183 5.90 -27.45 -20.92
N LYS A 184 5.44 -26.29 -20.45
CA LYS A 184 5.21 -25.08 -21.26
C LYS A 184 6.30 -24.02 -21.11
N SER A 185 7.32 -24.24 -20.28
CA SER A 185 8.40 -23.25 -20.11
C SER A 185 9.40 -23.37 -21.25
N GLN A 186 9.83 -22.22 -21.77
CA GLN A 186 10.96 -22.14 -22.68
C GLN A 186 12.28 -22.22 -21.90
N PRO A 187 13.36 -22.73 -22.52
CA PRO A 187 14.65 -22.86 -21.86
C PRO A 187 15.33 -21.52 -21.58
N PHE A 188 15.11 -20.52 -22.45
CA PHE A 188 15.75 -19.21 -22.37
C PHE A 188 15.08 -18.26 -21.37
N THR A 189 15.89 -17.37 -20.80
CA THR A 189 15.49 -16.27 -19.92
C THR A 189 15.54 -14.97 -20.71
N ASP A 190 14.37 -14.41 -21.03
CA ASP A 190 14.23 -13.27 -21.94
C ASP A 190 13.78 -11.98 -21.21
N HIS A 191 13.28 -12.12 -19.98
CA HIS A 191 12.71 -11.01 -19.24
C HIS A 191 13.00 -11.06 -17.74
N VAL A 192 12.91 -9.88 -17.12
CA VAL A 192 13.12 -9.65 -15.69
C VAL A 192 11.87 -9.03 -15.10
N ILE A 193 11.36 -9.64 -14.03
CA ILE A 193 10.29 -9.07 -13.21
C ILE A 193 10.93 -8.41 -11.99
N THR A 194 10.70 -7.11 -11.82
CA THR A 194 11.26 -6.34 -10.72
C THR A 194 10.18 -5.98 -9.71
N PHE A 195 10.48 -6.18 -8.43
CA PHE A 195 9.68 -5.72 -7.30
C PHE A 195 10.45 -4.66 -6.51
N SER A 196 9.97 -3.42 -6.54
CA SER A 196 10.60 -2.29 -5.81
C SER A 196 9.67 -1.76 -4.74
N VAL A 197 10.19 -1.47 -3.54
CA VAL A 197 9.37 -0.90 -2.46
C VAL A 197 9.59 0.61 -2.41
N LEU A 198 8.56 1.39 -2.74
CA LEU A 198 8.57 2.83 -2.62
C LEU A 198 7.31 3.28 -1.87
N ASP A 199 7.47 4.12 -0.84
CA ASP A 199 6.36 4.61 0.00
C ASP A 199 5.49 3.51 0.64
N ASN A 200 6.11 2.36 0.97
CA ASN A 200 5.44 1.14 1.46
C ASN A 200 4.47 0.50 0.45
N ARG A 201 4.61 0.85 -0.83
CA ARG A 201 3.91 0.25 -1.95
C ARG A 201 4.92 -0.53 -2.78
N ILE A 202 4.48 -1.65 -3.32
CA ILE A 202 5.32 -2.55 -4.10
C ILE A 202 5.03 -2.28 -5.57
N TRP A 203 6.04 -1.84 -6.30
CA TRP A 203 5.96 -1.58 -7.73
C TRP A 203 6.33 -2.85 -8.47
N PHE A 204 5.44 -3.29 -9.35
CA PHE A 204 5.67 -4.39 -10.28
C PHE A 204 6.00 -3.81 -11.65
N ARG A 205 7.13 -4.24 -12.21
CA ARG A 205 7.50 -3.95 -13.60
C ARG A 205 8.10 -5.20 -14.25
N ASN A 206 7.97 -5.25 -15.57
CA ASN A 206 8.48 -6.33 -16.41
C ASN A 206 9.31 -5.73 -17.55
N PHE A 207 10.55 -6.20 -17.66
CA PHE A 207 11.54 -5.71 -18.62
C PHE A 207 12.06 -6.83 -19.50
N GLN A 208 12.24 -6.55 -20.79
CA GLN A 208 12.95 -7.41 -21.72
C GLN A 208 14.46 -7.23 -21.54
N ILE A 209 15.22 -8.32 -21.69
CA ILE A 209 16.67 -8.29 -21.80
C ILE A 209 17.01 -8.15 -23.30
N LEU A 210 17.53 -6.99 -23.72
CA LEU A 210 17.80 -6.74 -25.15
C LEU A 210 19.15 -7.28 -25.61
N SER A 211 20.17 -7.13 -24.76
CA SER A 211 21.55 -7.42 -25.10
C SER A 211 22.27 -7.97 -23.88
N GLU A 212 23.35 -8.71 -24.11
CA GLU A 212 24.18 -9.27 -23.04
C GLU A 212 24.81 -8.18 -22.15
N ASP A 213 24.93 -6.95 -22.67
CA ASP A 213 25.38 -5.75 -21.94
C ASP A 213 24.41 -5.26 -20.85
N GLY A 214 23.24 -5.90 -20.71
CA GLY A 214 22.26 -5.59 -19.66
C GLY A 214 21.30 -4.45 -19.99
N ALA A 215 21.18 -4.07 -21.26
CA ALA A 215 20.15 -3.12 -21.70
C ALA A 215 18.74 -3.70 -21.52
N LEU A 216 17.84 -2.92 -20.89
CA LEU A 216 16.48 -3.33 -20.56
C LEU A 216 15.44 -2.43 -21.24
N ALA A 217 14.39 -3.02 -21.81
CA ALA A 217 13.21 -2.28 -22.30
C ALA A 217 11.94 -2.70 -21.57
N GLU A 218 11.04 -1.76 -21.28
CA GLU A 218 9.77 -2.06 -20.60
C GLU A 218 8.79 -2.81 -21.53
N ILE A 219 8.27 -3.96 -21.09
CA ILE A 219 7.23 -4.76 -21.78
C ILE A 219 5.84 -4.50 -21.17
N GLY A 220 5.80 -4.38 -19.84
CA GLY A 220 4.55 -4.43 -19.07
C GLY A 220 4.12 -5.88 -18.73
N PRO A 221 3.06 -6.05 -17.91
CA PRO A 221 2.24 -5.01 -17.30
C PRO A 221 2.99 -4.28 -16.18
N ARG A 222 2.55 -3.05 -15.88
CA ARG A 222 3.04 -2.25 -14.76
C ARG A 222 1.89 -1.97 -13.81
N PHE A 223 2.09 -2.22 -12.54
CA PHE A 223 1.09 -1.90 -11.53
C PHE A 223 1.74 -1.74 -10.16
N VAL A 224 1.00 -1.14 -9.24
CA VAL A 224 1.44 -0.90 -7.87
C VAL A 224 0.55 -1.68 -6.92
N LEU A 225 1.17 -2.46 -6.04
CA LEU A 225 0.51 -3.20 -4.98
C LEU A 225 0.64 -2.45 -3.67
N ASN A 226 -0.49 -2.03 -3.13
CA ASN A 226 -0.58 -1.43 -1.81
C ASN A 226 -1.05 -2.52 -0.81
N PRO A 227 -0.15 -3.04 0.05
CA PRO A 227 -0.48 -4.14 0.95
C PRO A 227 -1.50 -3.68 2.00
N ILE A 228 -2.57 -4.46 2.19
CA ILE A 228 -3.67 -4.15 3.11
C ILE A 228 -3.52 -4.96 4.40
N LYS A 229 -3.60 -6.29 4.26
CA LYS A 229 -3.59 -7.25 5.35
C LYS A 229 -2.97 -8.56 4.89
N ILE A 230 -2.30 -9.24 5.81
CA ILE A 230 -1.78 -10.60 5.65
C ILE A 230 -2.49 -11.49 6.66
N PHE A 231 -2.99 -12.62 6.18
CA PHE A 231 -3.71 -13.62 6.93
C PHE A 231 -2.88 -14.89 7.04
N ASP A 232 -3.06 -15.59 8.14
CA ASP A 232 -2.40 -16.86 8.43
C ASP A 232 -2.86 -18.00 7.50
N GLY A 233 -4.17 -18.11 7.29
CA GLY A 233 -4.77 -19.16 6.45
C GLY A 233 -5.07 -18.72 5.01
N SER A 234 -5.39 -19.69 4.15
CA SER A 234 -5.88 -19.42 2.79
C SER A 234 -7.30 -18.86 2.80
N PHE A 235 -7.46 -17.58 2.46
CA PHE A 235 -8.71 -16.81 2.47
C PHE A 235 -9.47 -16.77 3.82
N ARG A 236 -8.85 -17.27 4.89
CA ARG A 236 -9.41 -17.36 6.25
C ARG A 236 -8.30 -17.20 7.29
N GLY A 237 -8.70 -17.15 8.56
CA GLY A 237 -7.75 -17.13 9.68
C GLY A 237 -7.48 -15.74 10.24
N GLN A 238 -6.57 -15.70 11.21
CA GLN A 238 -6.23 -14.47 11.93
C GLN A 238 -5.40 -13.54 11.04
N THR A 239 -5.62 -12.22 11.20
CA THR A 239 -4.77 -11.22 10.56
C THR A 239 -3.43 -11.19 11.31
N ILE A 240 -2.35 -11.61 10.65
CA ILE A 240 -0.99 -11.56 11.20
C ILE A 240 -0.46 -10.12 11.15
N TRP A 241 -0.75 -9.42 10.06
CA TRP A 241 -0.27 -8.07 9.83
C TRP A 241 -1.32 -7.22 9.11
N GLU A 242 -1.43 -5.96 9.53
CA GLU A 242 -2.31 -4.97 8.92
C GLU A 242 -1.52 -3.69 8.67
N ASN A 243 -1.71 -3.09 7.48
CA ASN A 243 -1.04 -1.85 7.13
C ASN A 243 -1.75 -0.65 7.80
N PRO A 244 -1.11 0.06 8.75
CA PRO A 244 -1.72 1.21 9.41
C PRO A 244 -1.88 2.42 8.48
N ARG A 245 -1.11 2.49 7.39
CA ARG A 245 -1.15 3.61 6.42
C ARG A 245 -2.19 3.40 5.32
N TYR A 246 -2.76 2.21 5.22
CA TYR A 246 -3.74 1.90 4.18
C TYR A 246 -5.08 2.60 4.45
N VAL A 247 -5.54 3.38 3.47
CA VAL A 247 -6.89 3.96 3.45
C VAL A 247 -7.62 3.42 2.23
N SER A 248 -8.79 2.83 2.44
CA SER A 248 -9.57 2.32 1.31
C SER A 248 -10.01 3.45 0.38
N PRO A 249 -10.05 3.22 -0.95
CA PRO A 249 -10.49 4.22 -1.92
C PRO A 249 -11.90 4.74 -1.64
N ALA A 250 -12.79 3.90 -1.10
CA ALA A 250 -14.13 4.30 -0.69
C ALA A 250 -14.12 5.34 0.45
N VAL A 251 -13.28 5.13 1.47
CA VAL A 251 -13.12 6.06 2.59
C VAL A 251 -12.47 7.36 2.11
N TYR A 252 -11.42 7.26 1.28
CA TYR A 252 -10.76 8.44 0.70
C TYR A 252 -11.76 9.29 -0.10
N ARG A 253 -12.54 8.69 -1.00
CA ARG A 253 -13.59 9.40 -1.74
C ARG A 253 -14.64 10.03 -0.83
N ARG A 254 -15.03 9.36 0.25
CA ARG A 254 -15.97 9.91 1.25
C ARG A 254 -15.37 11.14 1.95
N GLN A 255 -14.09 11.11 2.30
CA GLN A 255 -13.39 12.25 2.89
C GLN A 255 -13.33 13.42 1.91
N VAL A 256 -12.94 13.19 0.65
CA VAL A 256 -12.91 14.22 -0.40
C VAL A 256 -14.29 14.85 -0.59
N ARG A 257 -15.36 14.05 -0.66
CA ARG A 257 -16.73 14.57 -0.75
C ARG A 257 -17.12 15.39 0.47
N LYS A 258 -16.71 14.98 1.68
CA LYS A 258 -16.99 15.72 2.91
C LYS A 258 -16.25 17.07 2.92
N PHE A 259 -14.98 17.11 2.53
CA PHE A 259 -14.23 18.36 2.39
C PHE A 259 -14.86 19.29 1.33
N ALA A 260 -15.36 18.72 0.24
CA ALA A 260 -16.08 19.49 -0.79
C ALA A 260 -17.45 20.00 -0.30
N ALA A 261 -18.18 19.21 0.50
CA ALA A 261 -19.47 19.61 1.07
C ALA A 261 -19.35 20.79 2.03
N ASN A 262 -18.29 20.81 2.84
CA ASN A 262 -18.01 21.91 3.79
C ASN A 262 -17.69 23.24 3.10
N ARG A 263 -17.60 23.32 1.77
CA ARG A 263 -17.37 24.59 1.05
C ARG A 263 -18.46 25.62 1.29
N TYR A 264 -19.72 25.19 1.43
CA TYR A 264 -20.83 26.09 1.71
C TYR A 264 -20.77 26.64 3.15
N GLU A 265 -20.57 25.74 4.13
CA GLU A 265 -20.35 26.12 5.53
C GLU A 265 -19.16 27.08 5.67
N ASN A 266 -18.03 26.76 5.04
CA ASN A 266 -16.85 27.63 5.02
C ASN A 266 -17.14 29.00 4.38
N ARG A 267 -18.07 29.09 3.42
CA ARG A 267 -18.46 30.37 2.81
C ARG A 267 -19.30 31.21 3.77
N LEU A 268 -20.24 30.57 4.48
CA LEU A 268 -21.03 31.23 5.52
C LEU A 268 -20.13 31.69 6.68
N GLU A 269 -19.26 30.81 7.17
CA GLU A 269 -18.30 31.15 8.22
C GLU A 269 -17.37 32.29 7.81
N LYS A 270 -16.88 32.30 6.56
CA LYS A 270 -16.09 33.43 6.03
C LYS A 270 -16.89 34.72 5.96
N LYS A 271 -18.17 34.66 5.58
CA LYS A 271 -19.04 35.85 5.54
C LYS A 271 -19.26 36.41 6.94
N VAL A 272 -19.56 35.55 7.92
CA VAL A 272 -19.72 35.93 9.33
C VAL A 272 -18.41 36.48 9.88
N ALA A 273 -17.27 35.82 9.63
CA ALA A 273 -15.96 36.30 10.07
C ALA A 273 -15.58 37.65 9.43
N TYR A 274 -15.95 37.88 8.17
CA TYR A 274 -15.79 39.17 7.51
C TYR A 274 -16.67 40.24 8.16
N GLU A 275 -17.94 39.94 8.45
CA GLU A 275 -18.85 40.86 9.15
C GLU A 275 -18.36 41.18 10.57
N GLU A 276 -17.80 40.20 11.28
CA GLU A 276 -17.22 40.39 12.62
C GLU A 276 -15.90 41.18 12.60
N SER A 277 -15.06 40.97 11.59
CA SER A 277 -13.78 41.67 11.44
C SER A 277 -13.89 43.01 10.72
N ARG A 278 -15.04 43.31 10.13
CA ARG A 278 -15.31 44.58 9.48
C ARG A 278 -15.17 45.70 10.51
N PRO A 279 -14.22 46.63 10.33
CA PRO A 279 -14.09 47.76 11.23
C PRO A 279 -15.37 48.60 11.14
N LYS A 280 -15.95 48.96 12.29
CA LYS A 280 -17.16 49.79 12.37
C LYS A 280 -16.90 51.22 11.94
N GLU A 281 -15.68 51.69 12.19
CA GLU A 281 -15.16 52.99 11.80
C GLU A 281 -14.24 52.78 10.60
N SER A 282 -14.41 53.57 9.54
CA SER A 282 -13.65 53.44 8.29
C SER A 282 -12.18 53.84 8.51
N TYR A 283 -11.98 55.01 9.10
CA TYR A 283 -10.69 55.55 9.50
C TYR A 283 -10.89 56.30 10.82
N ASN A 284 -9.92 56.21 11.73
CA ASN A 284 -9.80 57.21 12.78
C ASN A 284 -9.37 58.50 12.08
N LEU A 285 -10.33 59.39 11.78
CA LEU A 285 -9.99 60.73 11.30
C LEU A 285 -9.07 61.38 12.34
N ASN A 286 -8.00 62.01 11.87
CA ASN A 286 -7.09 62.68 12.78
C ASN A 286 -7.88 63.84 13.40
N PRO A 287 -7.91 64.03 14.73
CA PRO A 287 -8.65 65.13 15.36
C PRO A 287 -8.24 66.53 14.83
N VAL A 288 -7.07 66.61 14.18
CA VAL A 288 -6.51 67.80 13.55
C VAL A 288 -7.20 68.16 12.22
N ASP A 289 -7.85 67.19 11.56
CA ASP A 289 -8.49 67.40 10.25
C ASP A 289 -9.79 68.22 10.39
N GLU A 290 -10.43 68.21 11.57
CA GLU A 290 -11.59 69.04 11.90
C GLU A 290 -11.21 70.52 12.18
N ILE A 291 -9.93 70.86 12.30
CA ILE A 291 -9.48 72.25 12.53
C ILE A 291 -9.80 73.12 11.31
N PHE A 292 -9.80 72.54 10.11
CA PHE A 292 -9.96 73.26 8.85
C PHE A 292 -11.41 73.34 8.34
N SER A 293 -12.38 72.74 9.05
CA SER A 293 -13.80 72.74 8.65
C SER A 293 -14.60 73.88 9.31
N GLY A 294 -14.50 75.11 8.82
CA GLY A 294 -15.25 76.28 9.33
C GLY A 294 -14.41 77.56 9.39
N ASP A 295 -14.88 78.59 10.11
CA ASP A 295 -14.14 79.84 10.27
C ASP A 295 -12.92 79.66 11.18
N THR A 296 -11.74 79.92 10.62
CA THR A 296 -10.43 79.62 11.22
C THR A 296 -10.12 80.47 12.46
N MET A 297 -10.67 81.69 12.52
CA MET A 297 -10.41 82.65 13.59
C MET A 297 -11.14 82.31 14.89
N GLU A 298 -12.37 81.81 14.80
CA GLU A 298 -13.17 81.41 15.97
C GLU A 298 -12.65 80.11 16.58
N LYS A 299 -12.28 79.14 15.75
CA LYS A 299 -11.64 77.90 16.24
C LYS A 299 -10.28 78.16 16.89
N ALA A 300 -9.50 79.11 16.38
CA ALA A 300 -8.22 79.48 16.97
C ALA A 300 -8.38 80.09 18.38
N SER A 301 -9.41 80.92 18.60
CA SER A 301 -9.70 81.51 19.91
C SER A 301 -10.23 80.46 20.90
N GLU A 302 -11.08 79.53 20.44
CA GLU A 302 -11.54 78.40 21.25
C GLU A 302 -10.38 77.48 21.68
N ILE A 303 -9.47 77.13 20.76
CA ILE A 303 -8.29 76.32 21.06
C ILE A 303 -7.39 77.03 22.08
N HIS A 304 -7.19 78.35 21.95
CA HIS A 304 -6.41 79.13 22.90
C HIS A 304 -7.04 79.08 24.30
N THR A 305 -8.35 79.28 24.39
CA THR A 305 -9.10 79.22 25.66
C THR A 305 -8.99 77.83 26.30
N GLN A 306 -9.17 76.76 25.52
CA GLN A 306 -9.04 75.38 26.00
C GLN A 306 -7.62 75.03 26.46
N VAL A 307 -6.58 75.51 25.77
CA VAL A 307 -5.18 75.31 26.19
C VAL A 307 -4.89 76.05 27.49
N THR A 308 -5.45 77.24 27.66
CA THR A 308 -5.30 78.03 28.89
C THR A 308 -5.97 77.32 30.07
N GLU A 309 -7.19 76.81 29.87
CA GLU A 309 -7.91 76.01 30.88
C GLU A 309 -7.22 74.69 31.23
N ARG A 310 -6.63 73.99 30.24
CA ARG A 310 -5.87 72.75 30.48
C ARG A 310 -4.61 73.03 31.29
N LYS A 311 -3.89 74.11 31.00
CA LYS A 311 -2.73 74.55 31.79
C LYS A 311 -3.13 74.87 33.23
N ILE A 312 -4.27 75.54 33.45
CA ILE A 312 -4.78 75.83 34.80
C ILE A 312 -5.11 74.53 35.54
N LYS A 313 -5.79 73.58 34.89
CA LYS A 313 -6.14 72.27 35.49
C LYS A 313 -4.92 71.36 35.76
N GLU A 314 -3.87 71.46 34.95
CA GLU A 314 -2.59 70.74 35.16
C GLU A 314 -1.77 71.34 36.31
N ILE A 315 -1.92 72.63 36.59
CA ILE A 315 -1.29 73.29 37.75
C ILE A 315 -2.02 72.93 39.06
N GLU A 316 -3.32 72.65 39.01
CA GLU A 316 -4.15 72.36 40.19
C GLU A 316 -4.18 70.88 40.62
N THR A 317 -3.62 69.94 39.84
CA THR A 317 -3.68 68.51 40.17
C THR A 317 -2.30 67.83 40.27
N PRO A 318 -1.88 67.32 41.44
CA PRO A 318 -0.67 66.52 41.56
C PRO A 318 -0.86 65.12 40.95
N VAL A 319 0.11 64.71 40.14
CA VAL A 319 0.11 63.52 39.27
C VAL A 319 -0.09 62.20 40.02
N SER A 320 -1.23 61.53 39.81
CA SER A 320 -1.41 60.10 40.09
C SER A 320 -1.19 59.28 38.81
N LYS A 321 -0.04 58.59 38.72
CA LYS A 321 0.27 57.65 37.64
C LYS A 321 -0.60 56.39 37.75
N ASN A 322 -1.54 56.20 36.83
CA ASN A 322 -2.14 54.88 36.58
C ASN A 322 -2.33 54.62 35.07
N SER A 323 -1.46 53.75 34.54
CA SER A 323 -1.42 53.29 33.15
C SER A 323 -2.47 52.22 32.80
N PRO A 324 -2.86 52.05 31.51
CA PRO A 324 -3.99 51.23 31.07
C PRO A 324 -3.65 49.72 31.00
N VAL A 325 -3.74 49.01 32.13
CA VAL A 325 -3.57 47.54 32.21
C VAL A 325 -4.90 46.77 32.03
N LYS A 326 -6.05 47.46 31.98
CA LYS A 326 -7.37 46.80 32.07
C LYS A 326 -7.89 46.15 30.78
N LEU A 327 -7.43 46.57 29.59
CA LEU A 327 -7.97 46.06 28.31
C LEU A 327 -7.34 44.72 27.86
N LYS A 328 -6.03 44.51 28.06
CA LYS A 328 -5.37 43.23 27.72
C LYS A 328 -5.82 42.06 28.63
N LYS A 329 -6.19 42.32 29.90
CA LYS A 329 -6.70 41.29 30.83
C LYS A 329 -8.10 40.75 30.47
N LYS A 330 -8.96 41.55 29.83
CA LYS A 330 -10.31 41.12 29.42
C LYS A 330 -10.25 40.13 28.25
N HIS A 331 -9.35 40.36 27.29
CA HIS A 331 -9.21 39.48 26.12
C HIS A 331 -8.56 38.14 26.47
N SER A 332 -7.58 38.12 27.38
CA SER A 332 -6.96 36.87 27.84
C SER A 332 -7.91 36.01 28.69
N ARG A 333 -8.77 36.64 29.52
CA ARG A 333 -9.79 35.92 30.31
C ARG A 333 -10.86 35.25 29.42
N LYS A 334 -11.36 35.93 28.38
CA LYS A 334 -12.32 35.34 27.43
C LYS A 334 -11.73 34.14 26.68
N LEU A 335 -10.45 34.20 26.29
CA LEU A 335 -9.77 33.08 25.62
C LEU A 335 -9.57 31.88 26.56
N GLN A 336 -9.23 32.13 27.82
CA GLN A 336 -9.09 31.09 28.84
C GLN A 336 -10.42 30.42 29.21
N GLU A 337 -11.53 31.17 29.25
CA GLU A 337 -12.88 30.62 29.49
C GLU A 337 -13.36 29.74 28.33
N ARG A 338 -13.12 30.16 27.08
CA ARG A 338 -13.44 29.36 25.87
C ARG A 338 -12.65 28.04 25.85
N ASN A 339 -11.37 28.07 26.21
CA ASN A 339 -10.55 26.87 26.30
C ASN A 339 -11.01 25.92 27.40
N LYS A 340 -11.42 26.44 28.58
CA LYS A 340 -12.01 25.63 29.66
C LYS A 340 -13.34 24.99 29.28
N GLN A 341 -14.18 25.67 28.50
CA GLN A 341 -15.43 25.10 27.98
C GLN A 341 -15.20 23.97 26.97
N ASN A 342 -14.24 24.14 26.05
CA ASN A 342 -13.85 23.11 25.09
C ASN A 342 -13.25 21.86 25.76
N GLU A 343 -12.46 22.03 26.82
CA GLU A 343 -11.96 20.89 27.61
C GLU A 343 -13.07 20.17 28.37
N LYS A 344 -14.04 20.91 28.95
CA LYS A 344 -15.21 20.31 29.62
C LYS A 344 -16.04 19.48 28.64
N GLN A 345 -16.26 19.96 27.41
CA GLN A 345 -16.96 19.20 26.36
C GLN A 345 -16.18 17.95 25.90
N LYS A 346 -14.85 18.04 25.78
CA LYS A 346 -14.01 16.85 25.50
C LYS A 346 -14.06 15.82 26.64
N LYS A 347 -14.09 16.26 27.90
CA LYS A 347 -14.20 15.39 29.09
C LYS A 347 -15.58 14.74 29.21
N THR A 348 -16.67 15.44 28.91
CA THR A 348 -18.02 14.86 28.89
C THR A 348 -18.18 13.84 27.76
N GLY A 349 -17.64 14.12 26.56
CA GLY A 349 -17.61 13.17 25.45
C GLY A 349 -16.81 11.89 25.77
N LYS A 350 -15.66 12.01 26.44
CA LYS A 350 -14.89 10.85 26.93
C LYS A 350 -15.66 10.04 28.00
N LYS A 351 -16.31 10.70 28.97
CA LYS A 351 -17.16 10.02 29.97
C LYS A 351 -18.35 9.30 29.35
N GLN A 352 -18.99 9.88 28.33
CA GLN A 352 -20.07 9.23 27.59
C GLN A 352 -19.59 8.01 26.79
N LYS A 353 -18.41 8.09 26.15
CA LYS A 353 -17.79 6.93 25.49
C LYS A 353 -17.44 5.82 26.48
N GLN A 354 -16.87 6.14 27.64
CA GLN A 354 -16.60 5.16 28.71
C GLN A 354 -17.88 4.54 29.28
N LYS A 355 -18.96 5.30 29.48
CA LYS A 355 -20.25 4.73 29.90
C LYS A 355 -20.84 3.79 28.84
N LYS A 356 -20.67 4.08 27.55
CA LYS A 356 -21.12 3.20 26.46
C LYS A 356 -20.31 1.90 26.40
N THR A 357 -19.00 1.96 26.54
CA THR A 357 -18.15 0.75 26.59
C THR A 357 -18.41 -0.10 27.84
N LEU A 358 -18.64 0.53 29.00
CA LEU A 358 -19.02 -0.19 30.22
C LEU A 358 -20.39 -0.88 30.11
N LYS A 359 -21.37 -0.23 29.46
CA LYS A 359 -22.69 -0.84 29.17
C LYS A 359 -22.57 -2.03 28.20
N GLN A 360 -21.71 -1.94 27.18
CA GLN A 360 -21.43 -3.07 26.29
C GLN A 360 -20.75 -4.23 27.03
N HIS A 361 -19.77 -3.95 27.88
CA HIS A 361 -19.12 -4.96 28.72
C HIS A 361 -20.09 -5.65 29.69
N LYS A 362 -21.00 -4.90 30.33
CA LYS A 362 -22.05 -5.49 31.18
C LYS A 362 -23.03 -6.36 30.39
N LYS A 363 -23.40 -5.98 29.16
CA LYS A 363 -24.22 -6.83 28.26
C LYS A 363 -23.51 -8.14 27.92
N ILE A 364 -22.22 -8.07 27.58
CA ILE A 364 -21.40 -9.26 27.26
C ILE A 364 -21.25 -10.19 28.48
N LYS A 365 -21.01 -9.64 29.68
CA LYS A 365 -20.99 -10.44 30.92
C LYS A 365 -22.33 -11.10 31.24
N LYS A 366 -23.45 -10.39 31.03
CA LYS A 366 -24.81 -10.94 31.25
C LYS A 366 -25.10 -12.10 30.30
N TRP A 367 -24.72 -11.97 29.02
CA TRP A 367 -24.84 -13.03 28.01
C TRP A 367 -23.97 -14.27 28.32
N LYS A 368 -22.75 -14.07 28.82
CA LYS A 368 -21.88 -15.17 29.27
C LYS A 368 -22.41 -15.86 30.55
N GLY A 369 -23.06 -15.11 31.44
CA GLY A 369 -23.67 -15.64 32.67
C GLY A 369 -24.94 -16.48 32.42
N THR A 370 -25.78 -16.07 31.46
CA THR A 370 -26.95 -16.87 31.06
C THR A 370 -26.56 -18.17 30.37
N ASN A 371 -25.49 -18.18 29.56
CA ASN A 371 -24.97 -19.41 28.94
C ASN A 371 -24.32 -20.38 29.93
N LYS A 372 -23.80 -19.91 31.08
CA LYS A 372 -23.30 -20.80 32.13
C LYS A 372 -24.41 -21.46 32.93
N ARG A 373 -25.57 -20.81 33.11
CA ARG A 373 -26.74 -21.43 33.78
C ARG A 373 -27.49 -22.42 32.89
N GLY A 374 -27.47 -22.24 31.57
CA GLY A 374 -28.05 -23.19 30.62
C GLY A 374 -27.24 -24.49 30.44
N LYS A 375 -26.01 -24.56 30.96
CA LYS A 375 -25.13 -25.75 30.85
C LYS A 375 -25.15 -26.67 32.07
N VAL A 376 -25.97 -26.38 33.08
CA VAL A 376 -26.09 -27.19 34.32
C VAL A 376 -27.42 -27.98 34.35
N LEU A 377 -28.25 -27.88 33.30
CA LEU A 377 -29.53 -28.61 33.18
C LEU A 377 -29.50 -29.75 32.15
N LEU A 378 -28.32 -30.09 31.65
CA LEU A 378 -28.09 -31.18 30.70
C LEU A 378 -26.81 -31.92 31.13
N SER A 379 -26.93 -32.67 32.22
CA SER A 379 -26.01 -33.72 32.65
C SER A 379 -26.81 -34.75 33.41
#